data_AF-A0A6B3MDR5-F1
#
_entry.id   AF-A0A6B3MDR5-F1
#
_cell.length_a   1.000
_cell.length_b   1.000
_cell.length_c   1.000
_cell.angle_alpha   90.00
_cell.angle_beta   90.00
_cell.angle_gamma   90.00
#
_symmetry.space_group_name_H-M   'P 1'
#
loop_
_entity.id
_entity.type
_entity.pdbx_description
1 polymer ?
#
loop_
_entity_poly.entity_id
_entity_poly.type
_entity_poly.pdbx_seq_one_letter_code
_entity_poly.pdbx_strand_id
1 'polypeptide(L)'
;MLSENSLELHLVKSLTPEQLEESFGSEAPESIIPQLAIEPIPKRSETVLDQIKRTGTIKVGIRKDAAPFGYIDANGEWKGYCFDLLNSLKDKVAQQLNKPIELDVVAIQSTL
;
A
#
# COMPACT_ATOMS: atom_id res chain seq x y z
N MET A 1 -1.34 18.81 38.59
CA MET A 1 -2.40 19.82 38.45
C MET A 1 -2.41 20.24 36.99
N LEU A 2 -3.21 19.58 36.15
CA LEU A 2 -3.39 19.97 34.75
C LEU A 2 -4.39 21.12 34.74
N SER A 3 -4.00 22.24 34.12
CA SER A 3 -4.85 23.43 33.98
C SER A 3 -6.03 23.09 33.07
N GLU A 4 -7.24 23.33 33.56
CA GLU A 4 -8.52 23.33 32.83
C GLU A 4 -8.57 24.52 31.84
N ASN A 5 -7.58 24.63 30.94
CA ASN A 5 -7.66 25.58 29.85
C ASN A 5 -8.51 24.96 28.74
N SER A 6 -9.82 25.22 28.80
CA SER A 6 -10.75 24.86 27.73
C SER A 6 -10.30 25.52 26.43
N LEU A 7 -9.94 24.71 25.44
CA LEU A 7 -9.68 25.18 24.08
C LEU A 7 -11.02 25.57 23.45
N GLU A 8 -11.32 26.86 23.43
CA GLU A 8 -12.42 27.36 22.60
C GLU A 8 -12.05 27.26 21.12
N LEU A 9 -12.71 26.34 20.41
CA LEU A 9 -12.59 26.19 18.97
C LEU A 9 -13.51 27.19 18.27
N HIS A 10 -12.91 28.23 17.71
CA HIS A 10 -13.60 29.17 16.83
C HIS A 10 -13.45 28.72 15.37
N LEU A 11 -14.49 28.10 14.82
CA LEU A 11 -14.48 27.59 13.44
C LEU A 11 -14.77 28.72 12.44
N VAL A 12 -13.73 29.17 11.73
CA VAL A 12 -13.88 30.11 10.62
C VAL A 12 -14.26 29.33 9.35
N LYS A 13 -15.48 29.58 8.84
CA LYS A 13 -15.99 28.92 7.61
C LYS A 13 -15.58 29.63 6.32
N SER A 14 -15.24 30.92 6.41
CA SER A 14 -14.84 31.77 5.29
C SER A 14 -14.08 32.99 5.81
N LEU A 15 -13.15 33.52 5.02
CA LEU A 15 -12.39 34.75 5.31
C LEU A 15 -12.86 35.88 4.39
N THR A 16 -12.82 37.12 4.89
CA THR A 16 -12.89 38.29 3.98
C THR A 16 -11.58 38.43 3.20
N PRO A 17 -11.56 39.16 2.08
CA PRO A 17 -10.32 39.37 1.31
C PRO A 17 -9.17 39.93 2.16
N GLU A 18 -9.45 40.85 3.07
CA GLU A 18 -8.45 41.47 3.94
C GLU A 18 -7.88 40.47 4.95
N GLN A 19 -8.73 39.61 5.53
CA GLN A 19 -8.30 38.58 6.48
C GLN A 19 -7.51 37.45 5.80
N LEU A 20 -7.81 37.17 4.53
CA LEU A 20 -7.07 36.23 3.72
C LEU A 20 -5.65 36.75 3.46
N GLU A 21 -5.52 38.03 3.11
CA GLU A 21 -4.22 38.69 2.92
C GLU A 21 -3.41 38.79 4.22
N GLU A 22 -4.05 39.08 5.36
CA GLU A 22 -3.37 39.06 6.66
C GLU A 22 -2.85 37.66 7.04
N SER A 23 -3.60 36.61 6.68
CA SER A 23 -3.27 35.23 7.07
C SER A 23 -2.25 34.57 6.13
N PHE A 24 -2.32 34.85 4.83
CA PHE A 24 -1.55 34.16 3.79
C PHE A 24 -0.70 35.09 2.91
N GLY A 25 -0.75 36.40 3.13
CA GLY A 25 -0.10 37.41 2.28
C GLY A 25 -0.92 37.74 1.04
N SER A 26 -0.39 38.62 0.19
CA SER A 26 -1.06 39.07 -1.05
C SER A 26 -1.10 38.00 -2.16
N GLU A 27 -0.42 36.87 -1.96
CA GLU A 27 -0.42 35.74 -2.88
C GLU A 27 -1.33 34.65 -2.32
N ALA A 28 -2.29 34.20 -3.13
CA ALA A 28 -3.23 33.17 -2.70
C ALA A 28 -2.46 31.87 -2.39
N PRO A 29 -2.81 31.16 -1.29
CA PRO A 29 -2.12 29.92 -0.93
C PRO A 29 -2.29 28.88 -2.05
N GLU A 30 -1.19 28.23 -2.42
CA GLU A 30 -1.24 27.12 -3.37
C GLU A 30 -2.08 25.98 -2.81
N SER A 31 -2.97 25.44 -3.64
CA SER A 31 -3.75 24.26 -3.27
C SER A 31 -2.83 23.05 -3.15
N ILE A 32 -2.75 22.46 -1.96
CA ILE A 32 -2.01 21.21 -1.71
C ILE A 32 -2.80 19.97 -2.17
N ILE A 33 -3.84 20.13 -3.01
CA ILE A 33 -4.49 18.96 -3.60
C ILE A 33 -3.44 18.34 -4.54
N PRO A 34 -2.88 17.15 -4.21
CA PRO A 34 -1.95 16.52 -5.10
C PRO A 34 -2.69 16.29 -6.42
N GLN A 35 -2.14 16.83 -7.50
CA GLN A 35 -2.59 16.43 -8.83
C GLN A 35 -2.38 14.92 -8.89
N LEU A 36 -3.47 14.15 -8.91
CA LEU A 36 -3.39 12.72 -9.19
C LEU A 36 -2.74 12.63 -10.57
N ALA A 37 -1.47 12.20 -10.61
CA ALA A 37 -0.85 11.80 -11.85
C ALA A 37 -1.74 10.67 -12.41
N ILE A 38 -2.51 10.97 -13.45
CA ILE A 38 -3.26 9.96 -14.19
C ILE A 38 -2.23 9.25 -15.07
N GLU A 39 -1.32 8.52 -14.44
CA GLU A 39 -0.45 7.62 -15.18
C GLU A 39 -1.37 6.54 -15.79
N PRO A 40 -1.36 6.39 -17.13
CA PRO A 40 -2.15 5.34 -17.74
C PRO A 40 -1.67 4.01 -17.16
N ILE A 41 -2.57 3.30 -16.48
CA ILE A 41 -2.26 1.98 -15.93
C ILE A 41 -1.77 1.15 -17.12
N PRO A 42 -0.51 0.67 -17.12
CA PRO A 42 0.04 -0.04 -18.25
C PRO A 42 -0.85 -1.23 -18.55
N LYS A 43 -1.48 -1.22 -19.74
CA LYS A 43 -2.38 -2.29 -20.15
C LYS A 43 -1.55 -3.54 -20.34
N ARG A 44 -1.80 -4.54 -19.50
CA ARG A 44 -1.12 -5.82 -19.58
C ARG A 44 -1.50 -6.54 -20.87
N SER A 45 -0.52 -7.10 -21.55
CA SER A 45 -0.73 -7.87 -22.80
C SER A 45 -1.42 -9.22 -22.57
N GLU A 46 -1.35 -9.75 -21.35
CA GLU A 46 -1.94 -11.04 -20.95
C GLU A 46 -2.55 -10.94 -19.54
N THR A 47 -3.42 -11.88 -19.18
CA THR A 47 -3.93 -11.96 -17.80
C THR A 47 -2.84 -12.46 -16.84
N VAL A 48 -3.04 -12.25 -15.53
CA VAL A 48 -2.16 -12.81 -14.50
C VAL A 48 -2.12 -14.35 -14.60
N LEU A 49 -3.30 -14.97 -14.76
CA LEU A 49 -3.40 -16.42 -14.83
C LEU A 49 -2.74 -16.99 -16.08
N ASP A 50 -2.81 -16.31 -17.22
CA ASP A 50 -2.14 -16.76 -18.44
C ASP A 50 -0.62 -16.63 -18.35
N GLN A 51 -0.11 -15.57 -17.70
CA GLN A 51 1.32 -15.49 -17.38
C GLN A 51 1.73 -16.65 -16.47
N ILE A 52 0.96 -16.97 -15.43
CA ILE A 52 1.26 -18.09 -14.53
C ILE A 52 1.24 -19.42 -15.29
N LYS A 53 0.25 -19.67 -16.16
CA LYS A 53 0.22 -20.86 -17.03
C LYS A 53 1.48 -20.97 -17.88
N ARG A 54 1.90 -19.87 -18.50
CA ARG A 54 3.08 -19.80 -19.37
C ARG A 54 4.38 -20.01 -18.61
N THR A 55 4.56 -19.33 -17.48
CA THR A 55 5.83 -19.30 -16.72
C THR A 55 5.96 -20.43 -15.70
N GLY A 56 4.84 -20.92 -15.16
CA GLY A 56 4.84 -21.83 -14.02
C GLY A 56 5.15 -21.15 -12.68
N THR A 57 5.10 -19.82 -12.60
CA THR A 57 5.53 -19.07 -11.40
C THR A 57 4.49 -18.05 -10.98
N ILE A 58 4.23 -18.00 -9.67
CA ILE A 58 3.53 -16.89 -9.01
C ILE A 58 4.58 -15.99 -8.38
N LYS A 59 4.79 -14.79 -8.93
CA LYS A 59 5.68 -13.77 -8.34
C LYS A 59 4.89 -12.88 -7.38
N VAL A 60 5.33 -12.79 -6.14
CA VAL A 60 4.63 -12.07 -5.06
C VAL A 60 5.59 -11.22 -4.25
N GLY A 61 5.14 -10.02 -3.86
CA GLY A 61 5.82 -9.19 -2.88
C GLY A 61 5.25 -9.46 -1.49
N ILE A 62 6.09 -9.81 -0.52
CA ILE A 62 5.68 -10.00 0.88
C ILE A 62 6.50 -9.06 1.75
N ARG A 63 5.84 -8.36 2.67
CA ARG A 63 6.50 -7.61 3.74
C ARG A 63 7.35 -8.55 4.57
N LYS A 64 8.63 -8.23 4.81
CA LYS A 64 9.51 -9.07 5.65
C LYS A 64 9.49 -8.70 7.14
N ASP A 65 8.81 -7.62 7.49
CA ASP A 65 8.87 -6.94 8.79
C ASP A 65 7.50 -6.73 9.44
N ALA A 66 6.49 -7.49 9.01
CA ALA A 66 5.10 -7.31 9.39
C ALA A 66 4.54 -8.55 10.13
N ALA A 67 5.19 -8.97 11.21
CA ALA A 67 4.65 -10.03 12.06
C ALA A 67 3.30 -9.60 12.67
N PRO A 68 2.30 -10.49 12.76
CA PRO A 68 2.30 -11.93 12.44
C PRO A 68 1.86 -12.26 10.98
N PHE A 69 1.81 -11.29 10.08
CA PHE A 69 1.32 -11.46 8.71
C PHE A 69 2.40 -11.97 7.75
N GLY A 70 3.34 -11.13 7.36
CA GLY A 70 4.48 -11.50 6.53
C GLY A 70 5.75 -11.09 7.26
N TYR A 71 6.59 -12.05 7.60
CA TYR A 71 7.86 -11.76 8.24
C TYR A 71 8.88 -12.86 7.99
N ILE A 72 10.15 -12.50 8.17
CA ILE A 72 11.26 -13.45 8.23
C ILE A 72 11.59 -13.65 9.70
N ASP A 73 11.59 -14.90 10.16
CA ASP A 73 11.90 -15.24 11.56
C ASP A 73 13.42 -15.22 11.84
N ALA A 74 13.80 -15.55 13.08
CA ALA A 74 15.19 -15.56 13.52
C ALA A 74 16.07 -16.57 12.76
N ASN A 75 15.48 -17.58 12.12
CA ASN A 75 16.19 -18.59 11.33
C ASN A 75 16.32 -18.17 9.86
N GLY A 76 15.78 -17.02 9.47
CA GLY A 76 15.77 -16.58 8.08
C GLY A 76 14.63 -17.19 7.24
N GLU A 77 13.62 -17.79 7.89
CA GLU A 77 12.50 -18.43 7.20
C GLU A 77 11.30 -17.49 7.07
N TRP A 78 10.62 -17.55 5.94
CA TRP A 78 9.33 -16.88 5.77
C TRP A 78 8.28 -17.51 6.69
N LYS A 79 7.56 -16.67 7.44
CA LYS A 79 6.47 -17.05 8.34
C LYS A 79 5.30 -16.07 8.25
N GLY A 80 4.19 -16.51 8.83
CA GLY A 80 3.00 -15.70 9.06
C GLY A 80 1.89 -15.95 8.04
N TYR A 81 0.72 -15.41 8.36
CA TYR A 81 -0.52 -15.65 7.62
C TYR A 81 -0.41 -15.39 6.11
N CYS A 82 0.29 -14.33 5.70
CA CYS A 82 0.43 -14.00 4.28
C CYS A 82 1.25 -15.05 3.53
N PHE A 83 2.31 -15.59 4.14
CA PHE A 83 3.12 -16.63 3.52
C PHE A 83 2.35 -17.96 3.42
N ASP A 84 1.58 -18.32 4.45
CA ASP A 84 0.76 -19.54 4.45
C ASP A 84 -0.38 -19.47 3.42
N LEU A 85 -1.03 -18.31 3.31
CA LEU A 85 -2.07 -18.05 2.32
C LEU A 85 -1.53 -18.19 0.90
N LEU A 86 -0.33 -17.68 0.63
CA LEU A 86 0.29 -17.74 -0.69
C LEU A 86 0.71 -19.15 -1.07
N ASN A 87 1.20 -19.95 -0.12
CA ASN A 87 1.43 -21.38 -0.35
C ASN A 87 0.13 -22.13 -0.67
N SER A 88 -0.94 -21.84 0.05
CA SER A 88 -2.27 -22.41 -0.23
C SER A 88 -2.79 -22.01 -1.62
N LEU A 89 -2.59 -20.74 -2.01
CA LEU A 89 -2.94 -20.25 -3.34
C LEU A 89 -2.13 -20.95 -4.44
N LYS A 90 -0.82 -21.11 -4.25
CA LYS A 90 0.07 -21.83 -5.17
C LYS A 90 -0.43 -23.26 -5.41
N ASP A 91 -0.78 -23.98 -4.34
CA ASP A 91 -1.30 -25.35 -4.46
C ASP A 91 -2.65 -25.38 -5.19
N LYS A 92 -3.54 -24.43 -4.89
CA LYS A 92 -4.84 -24.34 -5.58
C LYS A 92 -4.70 -24.06 -7.08
N VAL A 93 -3.79 -23.15 -7.44
CA VAL A 93 -3.52 -22.81 -8.85
C VAL A 93 -2.85 -24.00 -9.55
N ALA A 94 -1.91 -24.69 -8.89
CA ALA A 94 -1.28 -25.88 -9.44
C ALA A 94 -2.30 -26.98 -9.76
N GLN A 95 -3.26 -27.21 -8.87
CA GLN A 95 -4.38 -28.14 -9.09
C GLN A 95 -5.27 -27.69 -10.26
N GLN A 96 -5.66 -26.42 -10.29
CA GLN A 96 -6.53 -25.88 -11.36
C GLN A 96 -5.89 -25.95 -12.75
N LEU A 97 -4.56 -25.79 -12.83
CA LEU A 97 -3.83 -25.81 -14.09
C LEU A 97 -3.25 -27.19 -14.43
N ASN A 98 -3.38 -28.17 -13.52
CA ASN A 98 -2.73 -29.48 -13.61
C ASN A 98 -1.25 -29.37 -13.99
N LYS A 99 -0.54 -28.46 -13.32
CA LYS A 99 0.85 -28.10 -13.60
C LYS A 99 1.56 -27.74 -12.29
N PRO A 100 2.84 -28.12 -12.09
CA PRO A 100 3.62 -27.62 -10.96
C PRO A 100 3.75 -26.09 -11.04
N ILE A 101 3.53 -25.43 -9.90
CA ILE A 101 3.64 -23.96 -9.77
C ILE A 101 4.62 -23.64 -8.65
N GLU A 102 5.57 -22.76 -8.96
CA GLU A 102 6.57 -22.21 -8.04
C GLU A 102 6.08 -20.87 -7.47
N LEU A 103 6.45 -20.58 -6.22
CA LEU A 103 6.23 -19.28 -5.59
C LEU A 103 7.55 -18.51 -5.53
N ASP A 104 7.64 -17.42 -6.29
CA ASP A 104 8.79 -16.51 -6.28
C ASP A 104 8.48 -15.32 -5.36
N VAL A 105 9.03 -15.37 -4.15
CA VAL A 105 8.79 -14.39 -3.09
C VAL A 105 9.86 -13.30 -3.11
N VAL A 106 9.42 -12.06 -3.30
CA VAL A 106 10.26 -10.86 -3.21
C VAL A 106 9.99 -10.18 -1.86
N ALA A 107 11.05 -9.98 -1.08
CA ALA A 107 10.95 -9.27 0.19
C ALA A 107 10.74 -7.78 -0.02
N ILE A 108 9.72 -7.22 0.63
CA ILE A 108 9.39 -5.79 0.63
C ILE A 108 9.58 -5.24 2.05
N GLN A 109 10.20 -4.07 2.16
CA GLN A 109 10.35 -3.34 3.43
C GLN A 109 9.13 -2.43 3.64
N SER A 110 8.63 -2.32 4.87
CA SER A 110 7.65 -1.27 5.22
C SER A 110 8.27 0.12 5.03
N THR A 111 7.48 1.06 4.50
CA THR A 111 7.84 2.49 4.41
C THR A 111 7.05 3.37 5.39
N LEU A 112 6.24 2.74 6.25
CA LEU A 112 5.48 3.39 7.32
C LEU A 112 6.26 3.33 8.64
#